data_AF-A0A2V7T5V1-F1
#
_entry.id   AF-A0A2V7T5V1-F1
#
_cell.length_a   1.000
_cell.length_b   1.000
_cell.length_c   1.000
_cell.angle_alpha   90.00
_cell.angle_beta   90.00
_cell.angle_gamma   90.00
#
_symmetry.space_group_name_H-M   'P 1'
#
loop_
_entity.id
_entity.type
_entity.pdbx_description
1 polymer ?
#
loop_
_entity_poly.entity_id
_entity_poly.type
_entity_poly.pdbx_seq_one_letter_code
_entity_poly.pdbx_strand_id
1 'polypeptide(L)' 'MALSGRADDPKLEQLARAVFAMFPQCHRCGQTIARFEDADVRVHVQRAVHRGPCPPPPIVERVLPPASER' A
#
# COMPACT_ATOMS: atom_id res chain seq x y z
N MET A 1 8.96 8.29 -19.52
CA MET A 1 8.99 6.91 -20.04
C MET A 1 8.22 6.02 -19.08
N ALA A 2 6.98 5.70 -19.39
CA ALA A 2 6.19 4.73 -18.64
C ALA A 2 6.69 3.32 -19.00
N LEU A 3 6.98 2.50 -18.00
CA LEU A 3 7.42 1.11 -18.15
C LEU A 3 6.24 0.20 -18.56
N SER A 4 5.44 0.61 -19.54
CA SER A 4 4.22 -0.10 -19.96
C SER A 4 4.51 -1.33 -20.84
N GLY A 5 5.78 -1.57 -21.22
CA GLY A 5 6.17 -2.64 -22.15
C GLY A 5 6.40 -4.03 -21.51
N ARG A 6 6.21 -4.20 -20.19
CA ARG A 6 6.37 -5.48 -19.48
C ARG A 6 5.12 -5.89 -18.69
N ALA A 7 3.96 -5.35 -19.06
CA ALA A 7 2.70 -5.60 -18.36
C ALA A 7 2.18 -7.05 -18.57
N ASP A 8 2.65 -7.75 -19.60
CA ASP A 8 2.15 -9.08 -20.00
C ASP A 8 3.07 -10.26 -19.64
N ASP A 9 4.13 -10.04 -18.85
CA ASP A 9 4.96 -11.16 -18.38
C ASP A 9 4.25 -11.87 -17.21
N PRO A 10 3.72 -13.11 -17.40
CA PRO A 10 2.95 -13.80 -16.35
C PRO A 10 3.80 -14.09 -15.10
N LYS A 11 5.13 -14.19 -15.27
CA LYS A 11 6.08 -14.31 -14.16
C LYS A 11 6.21 -13.03 -13.35
N LEU A 12 6.15 -11.87 -14.01
CA LEU A 12 6.23 -10.57 -13.34
C LEU A 12 4.96 -10.31 -12.54
N GLU A 13 3.79 -10.69 -13.06
CA GLU A 13 2.53 -10.59 -12.32
C GLU A 13 2.55 -11.49 -11.08
N GLN A 14 3.01 -12.74 -11.20
CA GLN A 14 3.14 -13.64 -10.04
C GLN A 14 4.08 -13.08 -8.97
N LEU A 15 5.22 -12.50 -9.39
CA LEU A 15 6.15 -11.85 -8.46
C LEU A 15 5.53 -10.62 -7.81
N ALA A 16 4.81 -9.79 -8.56
CA ALA A 16 4.12 -8.63 -8.03
C ALA A 16 3.04 -9.04 -7.01
N ARG A 17 2.26 -10.09 -7.30
CA ARG A 17 1.29 -10.66 -6.35
C ARG A 17 1.96 -11.21 -5.10
N ALA A 18 3.09 -11.91 -5.23
CA ALA A 18 3.84 -12.42 -4.09
C ALA A 18 4.39 -11.29 -3.21
N VAL A 19 4.99 -10.27 -3.82
CA VAL A 19 5.48 -9.08 -3.11
C VAL A 19 4.34 -8.35 -2.42
N PHE A 20 3.18 -8.19 -3.08
CA PHE A 20 2.00 -7.58 -2.47
C PHE A 20 1.46 -8.37 -1.28
N ALA A 21 1.42 -9.71 -1.37
CA ALA A 21 1.00 -10.56 -0.27
C ALA A 21 1.91 -10.43 0.95
N MET A 22 3.21 -10.19 0.74
CA MET A 22 4.17 -9.96 1.81
C MET A 22 4.16 -8.51 2.33
N PHE A 23 3.95 -7.54 1.44
CA PHE A 23 4.01 -6.11 1.72
C PHE A 23 2.76 -5.38 1.20
N PRO A 24 1.59 -5.59 1.82
CA PRO A 24 0.35 -4.95 1.37
C PRO A 24 0.25 -3.49 1.81
N GLN A 25 1.23 -2.96 2.56
CA GLN A 25 1.24 -1.58 3.03
C GLN A 25 1.79 -0.62 1.97
N CYS A 26 1.07 0.47 1.79
CA CYS A 26 1.49 1.57 0.95
C CYS A 26 2.70 2.27 1.59
N HIS A 27 3.83 2.30 0.88
CA HIS A 27 5.02 3.02 1.35
C HIS A 27 4.81 4.54 1.47
N ARG A 28 3.75 5.11 0.87
CA ARG A 28 3.49 6.56 0.90
C ARG A 28 2.69 7.00 2.13
N CYS A 29 1.62 6.28 2.47
CA CYS A 29 0.74 6.63 3.59
C CYS A 29 0.80 5.66 4.77
N GLY A 30 1.52 4.53 4.64
CA GLY A 30 1.61 3.49 5.66
C GLY A 30 0.35 2.63 5.81
N GLN A 31 -0.73 2.93 5.09
CA GLN A 31 -1.97 2.16 5.15
C GLN A 31 -1.91 0.90 4.29
N THR A 32 -2.60 -0.15 4.74
CA THR A 32 -2.79 -1.38 3.97
C THR A 32 -3.67 -1.13 2.75
N ILE A 33 -3.18 -1.52 1.58
CA ILE A 33 -3.92 -1.49 0.32
C ILE A 33 -4.82 -2.74 0.30
N ALA A 34 -6.13 -2.56 0.12
CA ALA A 34 -7.09 -3.65 0.22
C ALA A 34 -7.05 -4.62 -0.98
N ARG A 35 -6.71 -4.12 -2.17
CA ARG A 35 -6.73 -4.90 -3.42
C ARG A 35 -5.44 -4.69 -4.20
N PHE A 36 -4.94 -5.75 -4.83
CA PHE A 36 -3.77 -5.69 -5.69
C PHE A 36 -3.97 -4.76 -6.90
N GLU A 37 -5.20 -4.64 -7.39
CA GLU A 37 -5.56 -3.80 -8.54
C GLU A 37 -5.32 -2.30 -8.28
N ASP A 38 -5.44 -1.89 -7.02
CA ASP A 38 -5.19 -0.53 -6.53
C ASP A 38 -3.72 -0.31 -6.17
N ALA A 39 -2.88 -1.35 -6.24
CA ALA A 39 -1.48 -1.31 -5.91
C ALA A 39 -0.58 -1.16 -7.15
N ASP A 40 0.34 -0.22 -7.09
CA ASP A 40 1.53 -0.16 -7.94
C ASP A 40 2.66 -0.87 -7.19
N VAL A 41 2.94 -2.11 -7.59
CA VAL A 41 3.94 -2.94 -6.94
C VAL A 41 5.26 -2.83 -7.69
N ARG A 42 6.28 -2.34 -6.99
CA ARG A 42 7.64 -2.25 -7.49
C ARG A 42 8.44 -3.44 -7.01
N VAL A 43 8.38 -4.52 -7.77
CA VAL A 43 9.03 -5.81 -7.45
C VAL A 43 10.53 -5.64 -7.12
N HIS A 44 11.25 -4.79 -7.87
CA HIS A 44 12.68 -4.55 -7.67
C HIS A 44 13.05 -4.01 -6.29
N VAL A 45 12.18 -3.21 -5.69
CA VAL A 45 12.41 -2.60 -4.38
C VAL A 45 11.50 -3.18 -3.30
N GLN A 46 10.73 -4.23 -3.63
CA GLN A 46 9.78 -4.91 -2.75
C GLN A 46 8.83 -3.94 -2.03
N ARG A 47 8.33 -2.93 -2.75
CA ARG A 47 7.41 -1.91 -2.20
C ARG A 47 6.10 -1.90 -2.97
N ALA A 48 5.00 -1.69 -2.27
CA ALA A 48 3.71 -1.38 -2.84
C ALA A 48 3.34 0.09 -2.56
N VAL A 49 2.72 0.76 -3.54
CA VAL A 49 2.12 2.09 -3.37
C VAL A 49 0.72 2.11 -3.98
N HIS A 50 -0.13 3.05 -3.57
CA HIS A 50 -1.44 3.19 -4.23
C HIS A 50 -1.21 3.69 -5.67
N ARG A 51 -1.91 3.11 -6.66
CA ARG A 51 -1.95 3.62 -8.04
C ARG A 51 -2.60 5.00 -8.10
N GLY A 52 -3.60 5.22 -7.25
CA GLY A 52 -4.31 6.49 -7.10
C GLY A 52 -3.79 7.37 -5.96
N PRO A 53 -4.50 8.47 -5.66
CA PRO A 53 -4.27 9.23 -4.43
C PRO A 53 -4.41 8.32 -3.22
N CYS A 54 -3.56 8.52 -2.21
CA CYS A 54 -3.67 7.76 -0.98
C CYS A 54 -5.00 8.07 -0.28
N PRO A 55 -5.64 7.07 0.35
CA PRO A 55 -6.81 7.31 1.17
C PRO A 55 -6.49 8.31 2.28
N PRO A 56 -7.51 9.07 2.74
CA PRO A 56 -7.34 9.98 3.86
C PRO A 56 -6.82 9.21 5.09
N PRO A 57 -5.99 9.85 5.94
CA PRO A 57 -5.55 9.24 7.18
C PRO A 57 -6.77 8.81 8.01
N PRO A 58 -6.67 7.69 8.77
CA PRO A 58 -7.77 7.33 9.66
C PRO A 58 -7.96 8.49 10.63
N ILE A 59 -9.21 8.93 10.79
CA ILE A 59 -9.57 9.92 11.81
C ILE A 59 -9.31 9.24 13.15
N VAL A 60 -8.17 9.53 13.76
CA VAL A 60 -7.89 9.08 15.12
C VAL A 60 -8.69 10.00 16.05
N GLU A 61 -9.81 9.50 16.55
CA GLU A 61 -10.50 10.17 17.64
C GLU A 61 -9.54 10.18 18.83
N ARG A 62 -9.10 11.37 19.24
CA ARG A 62 -8.26 11.52 20.44
C ARG A 62 -9.11 11.13 21.63
N VAL A 63 -8.96 9.89 22.09
CA VAL A 63 -9.46 9.47 23.39
C VAL A 63 -8.61 10.20 24.43
N LEU A 64 -9.15 11.28 24.99
CA LEU A 64 -8.57 11.93 26.15
C LEU A 64 -8.69 10.95 27.33
N PRO A 65 -7.60 10.66 28.08
CA PRO A 65 -7.73 9.91 29.31
C PRO A 65 -8.64 10.70 30.29
N PRO A 66 -9.47 10.03 31.10
CA PRO A 66 -10.26 10.73 32.12
C PRO A 66 -9.30 11.53 32.99
N ALA A 67 -9.60 12.81 33.18
CA ALA A 67 -8.82 13.68 34.05
C ALA A 67 -8.81 13.05 35.45
N SER A 68 -7.65 12.59 35.91
CA SER A 68 -7.49 12.12 37.28
C SER A 68 -7.85 13.25 38.23
N GLU A 69 -8.98 13.13 38.92
CA GLU A 69 -9.37 14.01 40.01
C GLU A 69 -8.46 13.71 41.22
N ARG A 70 -7.56 14.65 41.55
CA ARG A 70 -6.85 14.71 42.82
C ARG A 70 -6.59 16.14 43.25
#